data_AF-A0A0J8U5A6-F1
#
_entry.id   AF-A0A0J8U5A6-F1
#
_cell.length_a   1.000
_cell.length_b   1.000
_cell.length_c   1.000
_cell.angle_alpha   90.00
_cell.angle_beta   90.00
_cell.angle_gamma   90.00
#
_symmetry.space_group_name_H-M   'P 1'
#
loop_
_entity.id
_entity.type
_entity.pdbx_description
1 polymer ?
#
loop_
_entity_poly.entity_id
_entity_poly.type
_entity_poly.pdbx_seq_one_letter_code
_entity_poly.pdbx_strand_id
1 'polypeptide(L)'
;MAKRPLQTEANVERLPSELKRRKKKNSLKVTPGTVIGQNSKSRRNVPGMDDGNDKRASDSRYLPTPELSALPQSTIDEYLSSNSIHIADPSTDPSLRPITSFSFLPESSNDLYLPLEKFSSPTPIQAVSWPLAFAGRDLIGVAETGSGKTLAFGLPCLRRVLELNNSETSCKPCALIITPTRELAVQIYDHF
;
A
#
# COMPACT_ATOMS: atom_id res chain seq x y z
N MET A 1 7.97 66.17 36.64
CA MET A 1 7.10 65.07 37.14
C MET A 1 7.87 63.75 36.94
N ALA A 2 8.88 63.44 37.78
CA ALA A 2 8.82 62.53 38.95
C ALA A 2 8.24 61.13 38.59
N LYS A 3 9.07 60.14 38.20
CA LYS A 3 9.79 59.09 39.00
C LYS A 3 8.89 57.92 39.49
N ARG A 4 9.11 56.74 38.86
CA ARG A 4 9.20 55.31 39.34
C ARG A 4 8.65 54.94 40.75
N PRO A 5 8.23 53.67 41.07
CA PRO A 5 9.06 52.46 40.84
C PRO A 5 8.42 51.03 40.76
N LEU A 6 9.28 50.10 40.30
CA LEU A 6 9.56 48.68 40.67
C LEU A 6 8.65 47.91 41.65
N GLN A 7 8.42 46.62 41.39
CA GLN A 7 8.97 45.40 42.09
C GLN A 7 8.93 44.22 41.07
N THR A 8 10.02 43.51 40.71
CA THR A 8 10.76 42.44 41.44
C THR A 8 9.82 41.28 41.83
N GLU A 9 9.99 40.06 41.33
CA GLU A 9 10.73 38.98 42.02
C GLU A 9 11.22 37.92 41.01
N ALA A 10 12.49 37.56 41.13
CA ALA A 10 13.06 36.32 40.64
C ALA A 10 12.70 35.20 41.62
N ASN A 11 12.46 33.98 41.14
CA ASN A 11 12.80 32.81 41.96
C ASN A 11 13.29 31.64 41.09
N VAL A 12 14.54 31.32 41.33
CA VAL A 12 15.27 30.13 40.91
C VAL A 12 15.25 29.20 42.10
N GLU A 13 14.63 28.01 42.03
CA GLU A 13 15.15 26.89 42.84
C GLU A 13 14.65 25.47 42.49
N ARG A 14 15.62 24.65 42.04
CA ARG A 14 15.98 23.28 42.44
C ARG A 14 15.03 22.08 42.22
N LEU A 15 15.58 21.13 41.44
CA LEU A 15 15.41 19.67 41.57
C LEU A 15 15.83 19.16 42.97
N PRO A 16 15.22 18.04 43.41
CA PRO A 16 16.00 16.84 43.79
C PRO A 16 15.39 15.57 43.16
N SER A 17 16.12 14.79 42.36
CA SER A 17 17.02 13.67 42.73
C SER A 17 16.33 12.41 43.30
N GLU A 18 16.27 11.39 42.45
CA GLU A 18 16.50 9.94 42.71
C GLU A 18 15.64 9.17 43.72
N LEU A 19 14.96 8.13 43.21
CA LEU A 19 15.00 6.79 43.83
C LEU A 19 14.94 5.68 42.78
N LYS A 20 16.13 5.12 42.52
CA LYS A 20 16.40 3.87 41.80
C LYS A 20 15.53 2.71 42.29
N ARG A 21 15.07 1.89 41.35
CA ARG A 21 15.09 0.43 41.54
C ARG A 21 15.44 -0.32 40.25
N ARG A 22 16.68 -0.85 40.26
CA ARG A 22 17.29 -1.74 39.28
C ARG A 22 16.64 -3.12 39.27
N LYS A 23 16.55 -3.74 38.08
CA LYS A 23 16.86 -5.15 37.73
C LYS A 23 16.32 -5.37 36.29
N LYS A 24 16.97 -6.01 35.32
CA LYS A 24 18.26 -6.70 35.21
C LYS A 24 18.49 -6.85 33.68
N LYS A 25 19.75 -6.73 33.25
CA LYS A 25 20.19 -6.86 31.84
C LYS A 25 19.76 -8.19 31.23
N ASN A 26 19.30 -8.15 29.98
CA ASN A 26 19.67 -9.12 28.95
C ASN A 26 19.81 -8.37 27.62
N SER A 27 21.06 -8.13 27.21
CA SER A 27 21.37 -7.61 25.88
C SER A 27 21.27 -8.77 24.89
N LEU A 28 20.23 -8.77 24.07
CA LEU A 28 20.22 -9.49 22.80
C LEU A 28 20.59 -8.47 21.73
N LYS A 29 21.79 -8.64 21.15
CA LYS A 29 22.15 -8.01 19.87
C LYS A 29 21.16 -8.53 18.83
N VAL A 30 20.35 -7.64 18.26
CA VAL A 30 19.47 -7.95 17.13
C VAL A 30 20.07 -7.26 15.90
N THR A 31 20.64 -8.05 15.01
CA THR A 31 20.96 -7.68 13.63
C THR A 31 19.67 -7.56 12.82
N PRO A 32 19.52 -6.54 11.94
CA PRO A 32 18.34 -6.42 11.11
C PRO A 32 18.44 -7.47 9.98
N GLY A 33 17.55 -8.45 10.03
CA GLY A 33 17.52 -9.55 9.07
C GLY A 33 17.41 -10.89 9.76
N THR A 34 16.18 -11.30 10.08
CA THR A 34 15.73 -12.70 10.21
C THR A 34 14.21 -12.64 10.44
N VAL A 35 13.42 -13.19 9.52
CA VAL A 35 12.03 -13.58 9.82
C VAL A 35 12.03 -15.09 10.05
N ILE A 36 11.60 -15.48 11.24
CA ILE A 36 11.49 -16.87 11.68
C ILE A 36 10.14 -17.41 11.19
N GLY A 37 10.17 -18.47 10.38
CA GLY A 37 9.00 -19.29 10.08
C GLY A 37 8.97 -20.53 10.98
N GLN A 38 7.78 -20.83 11.51
CA GLN A 38 7.23 -22.10 12.05
C GLN A 38 6.09 -21.70 13.02
N ASN A 39 4.94 -22.37 13.17
CA ASN A 39 4.48 -23.68 12.75
C ASN A 39 2.94 -23.74 12.76
N SER A 40 2.45 -24.79 12.14
CA SER A 40 1.09 -25.24 11.89
C SER A 40 0.21 -25.61 13.10
N LYS A 41 -1.12 -25.61 12.85
CA LYS A 41 -2.24 -26.32 13.50
C LYS A 41 -2.89 -25.73 14.76
N SER A 42 -4.15 -25.27 14.61
CA SER A 42 -5.30 -25.80 15.38
C SER A 42 -6.62 -25.34 14.77
N ARG A 43 -7.26 -26.22 13.99
CA ARG A 43 -8.66 -26.06 13.53
C ARG A 43 -9.59 -26.15 14.74
N ARG A 44 -10.44 -25.14 14.95
CA ARG A 44 -11.67 -25.27 15.75
C ARG A 44 -12.86 -25.06 14.81
N ASN A 45 -13.71 -26.09 14.74
CA ASN A 45 -14.93 -26.13 13.95
C ASN A 45 -15.95 -25.12 14.48
N VAL A 46 -16.49 -24.29 13.58
CA VAL A 46 -17.76 -23.57 13.79
C VAL A 46 -18.69 -24.00 12.66
N PRO A 47 -19.87 -24.56 12.94
CA PRO A 47 -20.80 -25.02 11.91
C PRO A 47 -21.77 -23.90 11.49
N GLY A 48 -22.02 -23.81 10.19
CA GLY A 48 -23.19 -23.16 9.61
C GLY A 48 -22.93 -21.78 9.00
N MET A 49 -22.55 -21.75 7.73
CA MET A 49 -22.85 -20.62 6.84
C MET A 49 -22.97 -21.16 5.41
N ASP A 50 -24.21 -21.10 4.93
CA ASP A 50 -24.72 -21.28 3.57
C ASP A 50 -23.67 -21.37 2.44
N ASP A 51 -23.57 -22.55 1.80
CA ASP A 51 -22.80 -22.80 0.58
C ASP A 51 -23.49 -22.14 -0.64
N GLY A 52 -23.50 -20.81 -0.63
CA GLY A 52 -23.68 -20.02 -1.83
C GLY A 52 -22.43 -20.17 -2.68
N ASN A 53 -22.56 -20.84 -3.82
CA ASN A 53 -21.57 -21.04 -4.87
C ASN A 53 -20.85 -19.73 -5.25
N ASP A 54 -19.84 -19.36 -4.46
CA ASP A 54 -18.92 -18.27 -4.74
C ASP A 54 -18.00 -18.77 -5.84
N LYS A 55 -18.46 -18.60 -7.08
CA LYS A 55 -17.62 -18.68 -8.27
C LYS A 55 -16.50 -17.66 -8.04
N ARG A 56 -15.41 -18.12 -7.43
CA ARG A 56 -14.15 -17.37 -7.29
C ARG A 56 -13.99 -16.58 -8.58
N ALA A 57 -13.88 -15.26 -8.47
CA ALA A 57 -13.62 -14.35 -9.56
C ALA A 57 -12.22 -14.61 -10.17
N SER A 58 -12.04 -15.80 -10.75
CA SER A 58 -10.74 -16.41 -11.02
C SER A 58 -10.34 -16.36 -12.49
N ASP A 59 -10.81 -15.40 -13.28
CA ASP A 59 -10.30 -15.27 -14.65
C ASP A 59 -10.32 -13.83 -15.18
N SER A 60 -9.90 -12.85 -14.34
CA SER A 60 -9.37 -11.61 -14.90
C SER A 60 -7.86 -11.80 -15.07
N ARG A 61 -7.48 -12.45 -16.17
CA ARG A 61 -6.07 -12.57 -16.55
C ARG A 61 -5.59 -11.21 -17.02
N TYR A 62 -4.94 -10.46 -16.13
CA TYR A 62 -4.09 -9.36 -16.55
C TYR A 62 -3.14 -9.86 -17.65
N LEU A 63 -3.13 -9.16 -18.78
CA LEU A 63 -2.20 -9.40 -19.87
C LEU A 63 -1.34 -8.14 -20.03
N PRO A 64 0.00 -8.25 -19.89
CA PRO A 64 0.88 -7.12 -20.14
C PRO A 64 0.80 -6.71 -21.61
N THR A 65 1.02 -5.42 -21.90
CA THR A 65 1.09 -4.95 -23.28
C THR A 65 2.25 -5.63 -24.02
N PRO A 66 2.18 -5.79 -25.36
CA PRO A 66 3.27 -6.35 -26.15
C PRO A 66 4.59 -5.58 -25.95
N GLU A 67 4.51 -4.26 -25.83
CA GLU A 67 5.67 -3.39 -25.59
C GLU A 67 6.33 -3.67 -24.24
N LEU A 68 5.55 -3.78 -23.16
CA LEU A 68 6.06 -4.10 -21.82
C LEU A 68 6.69 -5.50 -21.78
N SER A 69 6.08 -6.45 -22.49
CA SER A 69 6.58 -7.83 -22.60
C SER A 69 7.89 -7.89 -23.39
N ALA A 70 8.05 -7.04 -24.40
CA ALA A 70 9.24 -6.97 -25.24
C ALA A 70 10.44 -6.28 -24.57
N LEU A 71 10.24 -5.58 -23.43
CA LEU A 71 11.33 -4.90 -22.74
C LEU A 71 12.41 -5.90 -22.28
N PRO A 72 13.70 -5.56 -22.44
CA PRO A 72 14.79 -6.36 -21.90
C PRO A 72 14.71 -6.46 -20.38
N GLN A 73 15.05 -7.63 -19.83
CA GLN A 73 15.07 -7.83 -18.37
C GLN A 73 16.05 -6.86 -17.68
N SER A 74 17.17 -6.54 -18.33
CA SER A 74 18.15 -5.57 -17.81
C SER A 74 17.54 -4.19 -17.55
N THR A 75 16.60 -3.73 -18.38
CA THR A 75 15.91 -2.45 -18.19
C THR A 75 15.01 -2.48 -16.96
N ILE A 76 14.37 -3.63 -16.69
CA ILE A 76 13.56 -3.82 -15.48
C ILE A 76 14.46 -3.85 -14.25
N ASP A 77 15.56 -4.60 -14.29
CA ASP A 77 16.51 -4.71 -13.17
C ASP A 77 17.18 -3.35 -12.86
N GLU A 78 17.49 -2.56 -13.89
CA GLU A 78 17.98 -1.18 -13.76
C GLU A 78 16.92 -0.27 -13.12
N TYR A 79 15.66 -0.38 -13.54
CA TYR A 79 14.57 0.38 -12.93
C TYR A 79 14.38 0.01 -11.44
N LEU A 80 14.42 -1.28 -11.12
CA LEU A 80 14.27 -1.76 -9.74
C LEU A 80 15.44 -1.28 -8.86
N SER A 81 16.67 -1.38 -9.35
CA SER A 81 17.87 -0.96 -8.61
C SER A 81 17.95 0.56 -8.44
N SER A 82 17.70 1.33 -9.50
CA SER A 82 17.72 2.81 -9.44
C SER A 82 16.67 3.38 -8.47
N ASN A 83 15.51 2.74 -8.37
CA ASN A 83 14.43 3.16 -7.46
C ASN A 83 14.47 2.47 -6.09
N SER A 84 15.53 1.70 -5.78
CA SER A 84 15.67 0.96 -4.52
C SER A 84 14.47 0.05 -4.20
N ILE A 85 13.91 -0.60 -5.22
CA ILE A 85 12.74 -1.47 -5.11
C ILE A 85 13.20 -2.89 -4.78
N HIS A 86 12.57 -3.48 -3.76
CA HIS A 86 12.78 -4.87 -3.40
C HIS A 86 11.48 -5.66 -3.48
N ILE A 87 11.43 -6.68 -4.35
CA ILE A 87 10.25 -7.53 -4.55
C ILE A 87 10.55 -8.89 -3.91
N ALA A 88 9.78 -9.24 -2.89
CA ALA A 88 9.82 -10.55 -2.25
C ALA A 88 8.57 -11.35 -2.66
N ASP A 89 8.55 -11.85 -3.89
CA ASP A 89 7.49 -12.74 -4.37
C ASP A 89 8.02 -14.18 -4.47
N PRO A 90 7.43 -15.15 -3.74
CA PRO A 90 7.80 -16.56 -3.85
C PRO A 90 7.42 -17.18 -5.21
N SER A 91 6.49 -16.58 -5.95
CA SER A 91 6.14 -16.99 -7.31
C SER A 91 6.67 -15.95 -8.29
N THR A 92 7.80 -16.22 -8.92
CA THR A 92 8.37 -15.38 -9.97
C THR A 92 7.55 -15.54 -11.25
N ASP A 93 6.44 -14.81 -11.36
CA ASP A 93 5.67 -14.72 -12.60
C ASP A 93 6.31 -13.67 -13.53
N PRO A 94 6.90 -14.07 -14.68
CA PRO A 94 7.58 -13.15 -15.57
C PRO A 94 6.63 -12.18 -16.30
N SER A 95 5.31 -12.39 -16.24
CA SER A 95 4.32 -11.51 -16.86
C SER A 95 4.00 -10.28 -16.01
N LEU A 96 4.28 -10.31 -14.70
CA LEU A 96 3.95 -9.25 -13.75
C LEU A 96 5.08 -8.21 -13.63
N ARG A 97 5.45 -7.65 -14.77
CA ARG A 97 6.53 -6.66 -14.89
C ARG A 97 6.08 -5.26 -14.47
N PRO A 98 6.97 -4.45 -13.86
CA PRO A 98 6.62 -3.08 -13.48
C PRO A 98 6.14 -2.23 -14.65
N ILE A 99 4.99 -1.58 -14.48
CA ILE A 99 4.42 -0.62 -15.44
C ILE A 99 5.13 0.72 -15.23
N THR A 100 6.24 0.93 -15.92
CA THR A 100 7.08 2.15 -15.77
C THR A 100 6.56 3.36 -16.53
N SER A 101 5.56 3.19 -17.39
CA SER A 101 4.89 4.24 -18.16
C SER A 101 3.38 3.99 -18.21
N PHE A 102 2.58 5.06 -18.24
CA PHE A 102 1.12 4.96 -18.39
C PHE A 102 0.70 4.29 -19.72
N SER A 103 1.55 4.35 -20.75
CA SER A 103 1.33 3.64 -22.02
C SER A 103 1.30 2.12 -21.87
N PHE A 104 1.87 1.58 -20.79
CA PHE A 104 1.86 0.14 -20.50
C PHE A 104 0.66 -0.29 -19.65
N LEU A 105 -0.27 0.62 -19.34
CA LEU A 105 -1.52 0.25 -18.69
C LEU A 105 -2.37 -0.62 -19.62
N PRO A 106 -3.09 -1.63 -19.10
CA PRO A 106 -3.96 -2.44 -19.95
C PRO A 106 -5.13 -1.61 -20.44
N GLU A 107 -5.63 -1.92 -21.62
CA GLU A 107 -6.78 -1.25 -22.22
C GLU A 107 -7.98 -1.19 -21.26
N SER A 108 -8.69 -0.06 -21.32
CA SER A 108 -9.94 0.18 -20.61
C SER A 108 -10.94 0.81 -21.58
N SER A 109 -12.19 0.35 -21.58
CA SER A 109 -13.27 0.88 -22.43
C SER A 109 -13.79 2.26 -22.00
N ASN A 110 -13.37 2.72 -20.83
CA ASN A 110 -13.86 3.93 -20.19
C ASN A 110 -12.71 4.93 -20.00
N ASP A 111 -13.05 6.16 -19.65
CA ASP A 111 -12.14 7.29 -19.40
C ASP A 111 -11.30 7.15 -18.10
N LEU A 112 -11.09 5.93 -17.63
CA LEU A 112 -10.45 5.60 -16.35
C LEU A 112 -9.06 6.24 -16.18
N TYR A 113 -8.31 6.34 -17.28
CA TYR A 113 -6.93 6.83 -17.26
C TYR A 113 -6.79 8.32 -17.60
N LEU A 114 -7.85 9.02 -18.01
CA LEU A 114 -7.76 10.46 -18.36
C LEU A 114 -7.14 11.32 -17.25
N PRO A 115 -7.45 11.11 -15.94
CA PRO A 115 -6.81 11.89 -14.89
C PRO A 115 -5.29 11.68 -14.79
N LEU A 116 -4.77 10.58 -15.34
CA LEU A 116 -3.35 10.24 -15.29
C LEU A 116 -2.50 11.07 -16.27
N GLU A 117 -3.11 11.68 -17.29
CA GLU A 117 -2.42 12.55 -18.27
C GLU A 117 -1.73 13.76 -17.63
N LYS A 118 -2.14 14.12 -16.41
CA LYS A 118 -1.54 15.20 -15.62
C LYS A 118 -0.19 14.80 -14.99
N PHE A 119 0.16 13.52 -15.02
CA PHE A 119 1.41 13.00 -14.47
C PHE A 119 2.34 12.53 -15.59
N SER A 120 3.65 12.64 -15.38
CA SER A 120 4.64 12.23 -16.37
C SER A 120 4.81 10.70 -16.43
N SER A 121 4.77 10.04 -15.28
CA SER A 121 4.96 8.59 -15.17
C SER A 121 4.39 8.06 -13.84
N PRO A 122 4.13 6.75 -13.76
CA PRO A 122 3.78 6.10 -12.50
C PRO A 122 4.89 6.23 -11.46
N THR A 123 4.51 6.42 -10.20
CA THR A 123 5.47 6.34 -9.09
C THR A 123 5.99 4.90 -8.91
N PRO A 124 7.17 4.69 -8.28
CA PRO A 124 7.74 3.35 -8.09
C PRO A 124 6.79 2.34 -7.45
N ILE A 125 6.03 2.75 -6.43
CA ILE A 125 5.07 1.85 -5.77
C ILE A 125 3.89 1.51 -6.69
N GLN A 126 3.43 2.45 -7.51
CA GLN A 126 2.35 2.22 -8.48
C GLN A 126 2.82 1.28 -9.59
N ALA A 127 3.99 1.55 -10.18
CA ALA A 127 4.58 0.77 -11.26
C ALA A 127 4.65 -0.72 -10.92
N VAL A 128 5.09 -1.04 -9.70
CA VAL A 128 5.24 -2.43 -9.23
C VAL A 128 3.91 -3.05 -8.79
N SER A 129 3.07 -2.29 -8.09
CA SER A 129 1.83 -2.85 -7.50
C SER A 129 0.71 -3.06 -8.51
N TRP A 130 0.59 -2.23 -9.53
CA TRP A 130 -0.47 -2.33 -10.52
C TRP A 130 -0.52 -3.66 -11.28
N PRO A 131 0.57 -4.21 -11.87
CA PRO A 131 0.50 -5.50 -12.56
C PRO A 131 0.02 -6.62 -11.61
N LEU A 132 0.51 -6.62 -10.37
CA LEU A 132 0.08 -7.57 -9.32
C LEU A 132 -1.41 -7.42 -9.01
N ALA A 133 -1.86 -6.19 -8.77
CA ALA A 133 -3.24 -5.89 -8.40
C ALA A 133 -4.23 -6.15 -9.55
N PHE A 134 -3.87 -5.81 -10.79
CA PHE A 134 -4.68 -6.14 -11.97
C PHE A 134 -4.78 -7.65 -12.20
N ALA A 135 -3.73 -8.41 -11.86
CA ALA A 135 -3.76 -9.87 -11.88
C ALA A 135 -4.55 -10.49 -10.72
N GLY A 136 -5.15 -9.67 -9.84
CA GLY A 136 -5.92 -10.14 -8.68
C GLY A 136 -5.06 -10.78 -7.60
N ARG A 137 -3.76 -10.44 -7.54
CA ARG A 137 -2.82 -10.96 -6.53
C ARG A 137 -2.94 -10.17 -5.23
N ASP A 138 -2.89 -10.88 -4.11
CA ASP A 138 -2.67 -10.26 -2.80
C ASP A 138 -1.24 -9.72 -2.72
N LEU A 139 -1.09 -8.50 -2.20
CA LEU A 139 0.21 -7.83 -2.09
C LEU A 139 0.31 -6.98 -0.82
N ILE A 140 1.54 -6.75 -0.37
CA ILE A 140 1.87 -5.79 0.70
C ILE A 140 2.80 -4.75 0.09
N GLY A 141 2.31 -3.52 -0.03
CA GLY A 141 3.09 -2.39 -0.53
C GLY A 141 3.63 -1.52 0.61
N VAL A 142 4.96 -1.40 0.71
CA VAL A 142 5.62 -0.53 1.68
C VAL A 142 6.36 0.57 0.92
N ALA A 143 5.97 1.82 1.17
CA ALA A 143 6.60 3.01 0.59
C ALA A 143 6.38 4.22 1.50
N GLU A 144 7.21 5.25 1.35
CA GLU A 144 7.15 6.47 2.15
C GLU A 144 5.87 7.29 1.96
N THR A 145 5.57 8.19 2.89
CA THR A 145 4.43 9.11 2.76
C THR A 145 4.59 10.01 1.53
N GLY A 146 3.51 10.27 0.80
CA GLY A 146 3.55 11.04 -0.45
C GLY A 146 3.95 10.24 -1.69
N SER A 147 4.32 8.96 -1.55
CA SER A 147 4.74 8.11 -2.68
C SER A 147 3.60 7.67 -3.63
N GLY A 148 2.40 8.23 -3.53
CA GLY A 148 1.28 7.86 -4.42
C GLY A 148 0.55 6.55 -4.10
N LYS A 149 0.65 6.02 -2.87
CA LYS A 149 0.00 4.76 -2.44
C LYS A 149 -1.53 4.73 -2.66
N THR A 150 -2.21 5.87 -2.56
CA THR A 150 -3.67 5.94 -2.77
C THR A 150 -4.07 5.49 -4.17
N LEU A 151 -3.40 5.98 -5.21
CA LEU A 151 -3.64 5.53 -6.59
C LEU A 151 -3.08 4.12 -6.85
N ALA A 152 -2.09 3.67 -6.08
CA ALA A 152 -1.54 2.33 -6.20
C ALA A 152 -2.60 1.24 -5.97
N PHE A 153 -3.45 1.38 -4.95
CA PHE A 153 -4.61 0.49 -4.77
C PHE A 153 -5.87 0.99 -5.46
N GLY A 154 -6.04 2.32 -5.60
CA GLY A 154 -7.29 2.91 -6.08
C GLY A 154 -7.58 2.65 -7.54
N LEU A 155 -6.57 2.71 -8.41
CA LEU A 155 -6.75 2.49 -9.85
C LEU A 155 -7.18 1.04 -10.17
N PRO A 156 -6.49 -0.01 -9.67
CA PRO A 156 -6.95 -1.40 -9.83
C PRO A 156 -8.33 -1.65 -9.22
N CYS A 157 -8.60 -1.05 -8.06
CA CYS A 157 -9.91 -1.14 -7.41
C CYS A 157 -11.02 -0.57 -8.30
N LEU A 158 -10.83 0.65 -8.81
CA LEU A 158 -11.84 1.32 -9.65
C LEU A 158 -12.07 0.55 -10.95
N ARG A 159 -10.99 0.07 -11.60
CA ARG A 159 -11.10 -0.81 -12.77
C ARG A 159 -11.99 -2.01 -12.49
N ARG A 160 -11.73 -2.72 -11.38
CA ARG A 160 -12.48 -3.92 -11.00
C ARG A 160 -13.95 -3.62 -10.72
N VAL A 161 -14.24 -2.49 -10.06
CA VAL A 161 -15.61 -2.04 -9.78
C VAL A 161 -16.36 -1.74 -11.07
N LEU A 162 -15.73 -1.06 -12.03
CA LEU A 162 -16.33 -0.76 -13.34
C LEU A 162 -16.62 -2.04 -14.15
N GLU A 163 -15.74 -3.03 -14.09
CA GLU A 163 -15.96 -4.35 -14.72
C GLU A 163 -17.14 -5.11 -14.09
N LEU A 164 -17.34 -5.00 -12.77
CA LEU A 164 -18.43 -5.66 -12.03
C LEU A 164 -19.79 -4.96 -12.22
N ASN A 165 -19.81 -3.63 -12.29
CA ASN A 165 -21.04 -2.84 -12.36
C ASN A 165 -21.76 -2.91 -13.71
N ASN A 166 -21.15 -3.51 -14.74
CA ASN A 166 -21.82 -3.82 -16.01
C ASN A 166 -22.94 -4.88 -15.87
N SER A 167 -23.14 -5.46 -14.68
CA SER A 167 -24.22 -6.39 -14.36
C SER A 167 -25.37 -5.64 -13.65
N GLU A 168 -26.48 -5.43 -14.35
CA GLU A 168 -27.60 -4.51 -14.04
C GLU A 168 -28.36 -4.64 -12.69
N THR A 169 -27.91 -5.35 -11.65
CA THR A 169 -28.89 -5.80 -10.62
C THR A 169 -28.49 -5.77 -9.14
N SER A 170 -27.45 -5.04 -8.72
CA SER A 170 -27.33 -4.80 -7.27
C SER A 170 -26.50 -3.58 -6.87
N CYS A 171 -27.12 -2.65 -6.13
CA CYS A 171 -26.44 -1.68 -5.25
C CYS A 171 -25.74 -2.40 -4.10
N LYS A 172 -24.73 -3.22 -4.39
CA LYS A 172 -23.90 -3.90 -3.40
C LYS A 172 -22.52 -3.23 -3.38
N PRO A 173 -21.91 -3.05 -2.21
CA PRO A 173 -20.54 -2.56 -2.14
C PRO A 173 -19.59 -3.56 -2.82
N CYS A 174 -18.86 -3.11 -3.82
CA CYS A 174 -17.92 -3.93 -4.61
C CYS A 174 -16.47 -3.85 -4.09
N ALA A 175 -16.17 -2.88 -3.23
CA ALA A 175 -14.84 -2.66 -2.66
C ALA A 175 -14.94 -2.09 -1.24
N LEU A 176 -13.95 -2.42 -0.40
CA LEU A 176 -13.83 -1.92 0.98
C LEU A 176 -12.39 -1.45 1.22
N ILE A 177 -12.25 -0.18 1.60
CA ILE A 177 -10.98 0.41 2.01
C ILE A 177 -11.08 0.72 3.50
N ILE A 178 -10.12 0.22 4.29
CA ILE A 178 -10.08 0.42 5.75
C ILE A 178 -8.92 1.34 6.09
N THR A 179 -9.18 2.36 6.90
CA THR A 179 -8.18 3.32 7.38
C THR A 179 -8.22 3.40 8.90
N PRO A 180 -7.13 3.81 9.57
CA PRO A 180 -7.07 3.85 11.03
C PRO A 180 -7.81 5.05 11.65
N THR A 181 -8.16 6.07 10.86
CA THR A 181 -8.76 7.32 11.35
C THR A 181 -9.78 7.86 10.35
N ARG A 182 -10.79 8.57 10.85
CA ARG A 182 -11.85 9.18 10.03
C ARG A 182 -11.30 10.20 9.04
N GLU A 183 -10.32 11.00 9.44
CA GLU A 183 -9.73 12.06 8.64
C GLU A 183 -9.06 11.49 7.39
N LEU A 184 -8.30 10.39 7.55
CA LEU A 184 -7.73 9.66 6.42
C LEU A 184 -8.80 9.01 5.53
N ALA A 185 -9.91 8.54 6.09
CA ALA A 185 -11.01 8.01 5.29
C ALA A 185 -11.62 9.10 4.38
N VAL A 186 -11.84 10.31 4.92
CA VAL A 186 -12.35 11.45 4.16
C VAL A 186 -11.35 11.88 3.08
N GLN A 187 -10.05 11.94 3.40
CA GLN A 187 -9.02 12.25 2.39
C GLN A 187 -9.01 11.26 1.23
N ILE A 188 -9.16 9.95 1.50
CA ILE A 188 -9.24 8.96 0.43
C ILE A 188 -10.54 9.13 -0.35
N TYR A 189 -11.66 9.38 0.31
CA TYR A 189 -12.95 9.62 -0.34
C TYR A 189 -12.91 10.79 -1.31
N ASP A 190 -12.32 11.92 -0.93
CA ASP A 190 -12.20 13.11 -1.79
C ASP A 190 -11.24 12.92 -2.98
N HIS A 191 -10.39 11.89 -2.94
CA HIS A 191 -9.46 11.54 -4.00
C HIS A 191 -10.08 10.64 -5.08
N PHE A 192 -11.21 9.98 -4.79
CA PHE A 192 -11.97 9.15 -5.74
C PHE A 192 -13.06 9.97 -6.43
#